data_AF-A0A8T9BSM0-F1
#
_entry.id   AF-A0A8T9BSM0-F1
#
_cell.length_a   1.000
_cell.length_b   1.000
_cell.length_c   1.000
_cell.angle_alpha   90.00
_cell.angle_beta   90.00
_cell.angle_gamma   90.00
#
_symmetry.space_group_name_H-M   'P 1'
#
loop_
_entity.id
_entity.type
_entity.pdbx_description
1 polymer ?
#
loop_
_entity_poly.entity_id
_entity_poly.type
_entity_poly.pdbx_seq_one_letter_code
_entity_poly.pdbx_strand_id
1 'polypeptide(L)'
;MRAKDTARLSVLRSLLSSTLNASKTSSPINTDLQMLSLLRKSSAQGKTASEEFRKNGREDLAAKEEAQVGILEEYAGGVEVVGEGEIRGVVEGVVN
;
A
#
# COMPACT_ATOMS: atom_id res chain seq x y z
N MET A 1 18.06 5.86 -7.12
CA MET A 1 19.26 5.23 -7.71
C MET A 1 20.53 5.46 -6.87
N ARG A 2 20.45 5.53 -5.53
CA ARG A 2 21.61 5.71 -4.63
C ARG A 2 21.98 4.45 -3.81
N ALA A 3 21.01 3.57 -3.52
CA ALA A 3 21.21 2.37 -2.70
C ALA A 3 21.19 1.04 -3.48
N LYS A 4 21.09 1.07 -4.82
CA LYS A 4 20.81 -0.10 -5.69
C LYS A 4 19.58 -0.95 -5.30
N ASP A 5 18.74 -0.46 -4.39
CA ASP A 5 17.46 -1.08 -4.04
C ASP A 5 16.45 -0.93 -5.18
N THR A 6 16.41 -1.93 -6.05
CA THR A 6 15.56 -1.97 -7.24
C THR A 6 14.10 -2.24 -6.88
N ALA A 7 13.84 -3.01 -5.82
CA ALA A 7 12.50 -3.33 -5.35
C ALA A 7 11.78 -2.08 -4.82
N ARG A 8 12.43 -1.33 -3.93
CA ARG A 8 11.88 -0.08 -3.37
C ARG A 8 11.67 0.97 -4.45
N LEU A 9 12.60 1.06 -5.40
CA LEU A 9 12.46 1.96 -6.54
C LEU A 9 11.27 1.59 -7.43
N SER A 10 11.02 0.30 -7.66
CA SER A 10 9.85 -0.19 -8.40
C SER A 10 8.56 0.22 -7.70
N VAL A 11 8.46 -0.04 -6.39
CA VAL A 11 7.31 0.33 -5.56
C VAL A 11 7.02 1.83 -5.64
N LEU A 12 8.03 2.67 -5.41
CA LEU A 12 7.87 4.13 -5.44
C LEU A 12 7.42 4.65 -6.81
N ARG A 13 7.95 4.08 -7.91
CA ARG A 13 7.51 4.45 -9.27
C ARG A 13 6.07 4.03 -9.54
N SER A 14 5.69 2.83 -9.09
CA SER A 14 4.32 2.34 -9.21
C SER A 14 3.36 3.27 -8.47
N LEU A 15 3.65 3.60 -7.21
CA LEU A 15 2.83 4.51 -6.41
C LEU A 15 2.72 5.91 -7.01
N LEU A 16 3.84 6.46 -7.52
CA LEU A 16 3.82 7.75 -8.21
C LEU A 16 2.91 7.70 -9.45
N SER A 17 2.99 6.62 -10.23
CA SER A 17 2.12 6.44 -11.40
C SER A 17 0.66 6.29 -10.99
N SER A 18 0.35 5.51 -9.95
CA SER A 18 -1.01 5.38 -9.43
C SER A 18 -1.57 6.71 -8.94
N THR A 19 -0.77 7.51 -8.24
CA THR A 19 -1.16 8.85 -7.76
C THR A 19 -1.39 9.81 -8.91
N LEU A 20 -0.49 9.82 -9.91
CA LEU A 20 -0.64 10.64 -11.12
C LEU A 20 -1.84 10.21 -11.97
N ASN A 21 -2.19 8.93 -11.99
CA ASN A 21 -3.38 8.45 -12.68
C ASN A 21 -4.64 8.87 -11.91
N ALA A 22 -4.65 8.74 -10.59
CA ALA A 22 -5.76 9.16 -9.75
C ALA A 22 -6.05 10.66 -9.89
N SER A 23 -5.02 11.50 -10.03
CA SER A 23 -5.19 12.95 -10.22
C SER A 23 -5.91 13.35 -11.51
N LYS A 24 -6.00 12.43 -12.49
CA LYS A 24 -6.73 12.62 -13.75
C LYS A 24 -8.18 12.11 -13.68
N THR A 25 -8.62 11.63 -12.51
CA THR A 25 -9.97 11.09 -12.29
C THR A 25 -10.76 11.98 -11.32
N SER A 26 -12.02 11.62 -11.07
CA SER A 26 -12.84 12.25 -10.03
C SER A 26 -12.41 11.92 -8.59
N SER A 27 -11.42 11.03 -8.41
CA SER A 27 -10.96 10.56 -7.10
C SER A 27 -9.43 10.75 -6.93
N PRO A 28 -8.94 12.00 -6.89
CA PRO A 28 -7.54 12.28 -6.63
C PRO A 28 -7.12 11.90 -5.20
N ILE A 29 -5.83 11.61 -5.03
CA ILE A 29 -5.22 11.36 -3.71
C ILE A 29 -4.65 12.69 -3.21
N ASN A 30 -5.32 13.30 -2.24
CA ASN A 30 -4.97 14.60 -1.66
C ASN A 30 -4.68 14.55 -0.16
N THR A 31 -4.88 13.40 0.48
CA THR A 31 -4.74 13.21 1.94
C THR A 31 -3.91 11.98 2.26
N ASP A 32 -3.27 12.00 3.42
CA ASP A 32 -2.46 10.88 3.90
C ASP A 32 -3.29 9.60 4.07
N LEU A 33 -4.57 9.72 4.45
CA LEU A 33 -5.49 8.59 4.55
C LEU A 33 -5.80 7.98 3.17
N GLN A 34 -5.97 8.79 2.13
CA GLN A 34 -6.14 8.27 0.76
C GLN A 34 -4.87 7.60 0.26
N MET A 35 -3.70 8.14 0.61
CA MET A 35 -2.41 7.53 0.29
C MET A 35 -2.22 6.20 1.02
N LEU A 36 -2.57 6.15 2.31
CA LEU A 36 -2.57 4.92 3.10
C LEU A 36 -3.52 3.87 2.52
N SER A 37 -4.70 4.29 2.06
CA SER A 37 -5.63 3.40 1.36
C SER A 37 -5.03 2.85 0.07
N LEU A 38 -4.30 3.66 -0.71
CA LEU A 38 -3.58 3.20 -1.90
C LEU A 38 -2.50 2.18 -1.51
N LEU A 39 -1.66 2.46 -0.51
CA LEU A 39 -0.61 1.56 -0.03
C LEU A 39 -1.18 0.18 0.38
N ARG A 40 -2.25 0.19 1.18
CA ARG A 40 -2.94 -1.04 1.61
C ARG A 40 -3.52 -1.81 0.43
N LYS A 41 -4.15 -1.12 -0.52
CA LYS A 41 -4.69 -1.74 -1.73
C LYS A 41 -3.59 -2.38 -2.57
N SER A 42 -2.49 -1.67 -2.81
CA SER A 42 -1.35 -2.20 -3.55
C SER A 42 -0.70 -3.40 -2.85
N SER A 43 -0.59 -3.38 -1.51
CA SER A 43 -0.10 -4.51 -0.73
C SER A 43 -1.00 -5.74 -0.89
N ALA A 44 -2.32 -5.56 -0.80
CA ALA A 44 -3.27 -6.65 -1.00
C ALA A 44 -3.18 -7.25 -2.43
N GLN A 45 -3.07 -6.39 -3.45
CA GLN A 45 -2.89 -6.84 -4.84
C GLN A 45 -1.59 -7.63 -5.03
N GLY A 46 -0.48 -7.17 -4.44
CA GLY A 46 0.80 -7.88 -4.47
C GLY A 46 0.73 -9.26 -3.79
N LYS A 47 0.00 -9.38 -2.67
CA LYS A 47 -0.22 -10.68 -2.00
C LYS A 47 -0.99 -11.65 -2.90
N THR A 48 -2.08 -11.19 -3.51
CA THR A 48 -2.84 -12.01 -4.47
C THR A 48 -1.97 -12.43 -5.66
N ALA A 49 -1.18 -11.51 -6.22
CA ALA A 49 -0.28 -11.80 -7.32
C ALA A 49 0.81 -12.82 -6.93
N SER A 50 1.41 -12.70 -5.74
CA SER A 50 2.39 -13.69 -5.26
C SER A 50 1.77 -15.09 -5.17
N GLU A 51 0.58 -15.21 -4.60
CA GLU A 51 -0.13 -16.49 -4.50
C GLU A 51 -0.43 -17.08 -5.88
N GLU A 52 -0.84 -16.25 -6.85
CA GLU A 52 -1.07 -16.67 -8.24
C GLU A 52 0.21 -17.13 -8.92
N PHE A 53 1.33 -16.41 -8.75
CA PHE A 53 2.62 -16.84 -9.29
C PHE A 53 3.09 -18.16 -8.69
N ARG A 54 2.95 -18.34 -7.37
CA ARG A 54 3.27 -19.59 -6.69
C ARG A 54 2.42 -20.75 -7.19
N LYS A 55 1.11 -20.55 -7.37
CA LYS A 55 0.20 -21.56 -7.95
C LYS A 55 0.61 -21.99 -9.36
N ASN A 56 1.23 -21.09 -10.13
CA ASN A 56 1.72 -21.35 -11.49
C ASN A 56 3.20 -21.79 -11.53
N GLY A 57 3.82 -22.12 -10.40
CA GLY A 57 5.22 -22.59 -10.33
C GLY A 57 6.28 -21.50 -10.58
N ARG A 58 5.91 -20.22 -10.49
CA ARG A 58 6.78 -19.06 -10.70
C ARG A 58 7.26 -18.45 -9.39
N GLU A 59 8.04 -19.22 -8.64
CA GLU A 59 8.56 -18.82 -7.33
C GLU A 59 9.43 -17.54 -7.40
N ASP A 60 10.13 -17.34 -8.53
CA ASP A 60 10.93 -16.15 -8.80
C ASP A 60 10.08 -14.86 -8.80
N LEU A 61 8.88 -14.93 -9.35
CA LEU A 61 7.95 -13.81 -9.38
C LEU A 61 7.20 -13.65 -8.05
N ALA A 62 6.85 -14.76 -7.40
CA ALA A 62 6.24 -14.73 -6.07
C ALA A 62 7.13 -14.03 -5.04
N ALA A 63 8.41 -14.41 -4.97
CA ALA A 63 9.39 -13.77 -4.09
C ALA A 63 9.58 -12.28 -4.40
N LYS A 64 9.51 -11.90 -5.68
CA LYS A 64 9.61 -10.50 -6.09
C LYS A 64 8.39 -9.67 -5.67
N GLU A 65 7.19 -10.24 -5.75
CA GLU A 65 5.98 -9.58 -5.26
C GLU A 65 6.00 -9.45 -3.74
N GLU A 66 6.41 -10.49 -3.01
CA GLU A 66 6.55 -10.45 -1.55
C GLU A 66 7.53 -9.38 -1.07
N ALA A 67 8.68 -9.25 -1.75
CA ALA A 67 9.64 -8.18 -1.43
C ALA A 67 9.01 -6.78 -1.62
N GLN A 68 8.19 -6.59 -2.65
CA GLN A 68 7.48 -5.33 -2.87
C GLN A 68 6.38 -5.09 -1.82
N VAL A 69 5.64 -6.14 -1.45
CA VAL A 69 4.62 -6.11 -0.38
C VAL A 69 5.24 -5.68 0.94
N GLY A 70 6.39 -6.25 1.34
CA GLY A 70 7.06 -5.87 2.58
C GLY A 70 7.41 -4.37 2.63
N ILE A 71 7.85 -3.80 1.51
CA ILE A 71 8.17 -2.36 1.41
C ILE A 71 6.88 -1.51 1.48
N LEU A 72 5.79 -1.96 0.87
CA LEU A 72 4.49 -1.28 0.96
C LEU A 72 3.96 -1.28 2.40
N GLU A 73 4.12 -2.39 3.12
CA GLU A 73 3.75 -2.51 4.53
C GLU A 73 4.63 -1.64 5.44
N GLU A 74 5.93 -1.57 5.18
CA GLU A 74 6.86 -0.66 5.86
C GLU A 74 6.37 0.81 5.74
N TYR A 75 6.01 1.24 4.52
CA TYR A 75 5.50 2.60 4.31
C TYR A 75 4.11 2.82 4.92
N ALA A 76 3.23 1.82 4.86
CA ALA A 76 1.90 1.92 5.46
C ALA A 76 1.98 2.02 7.00
N GLY A 77 2.92 1.31 7.63
CA GLY A 77 3.15 1.34 9.07
C GLY A 77 3.76 2.66 9.58
N GLY A 78 4.39 3.44 8.70
CA GLY A 78 4.91 4.77 9.03
C GLY A 78 3.85 5.88 9.01
N VAL A 79 2.61 5.60 8.58
CA VAL A 79 1.52 6.57 8.61
C VAL A 79 0.86 6.55 9.98
N GLU A 80 0.97 7.65 10.72
CA GLU A 80 0.23 7.82 11.97
C GLU A 80 -1.28 7.77 11.69
N VAL A 81 -1.95 6.79 12.30
CA VAL A 81 -3.40 6.67 12.31
C VAL A 81 -3.90 6.80 13.73
N VAL A 82 -5.05 7.44 13.88
CA VAL A 82 -5.76 7.52 15.16
C VAL A 82 -5.98 6.08 15.66
N GLY A 83 -5.59 5.82 16.91
CA GLY A 83 -5.69 4.49 17.50
C GLY A 83 -7.13 4.02 17.62
N GLU A 84 -7.38 2.72 17.53
CA GLU A 84 -8.72 2.13 17.57
C GLU A 84 -9.54 2.55 18.81
N GLY A 85 -8.88 2.70 19.97
CA GLY A 85 -9.53 3.13 21.21
C GLY A 85 -10.02 4.58 21.17
N GLU A 86 -9.29 5.47 20.50
CA GLU A 86 -9.67 6.88 20.36
C GLU A 86 -10.82 7.02 19.35
N ILE A 87 -10.79 6.24 18.26
CA ILE A 87 -11.91 6.14 17.31
C ILE A 87 -13.17 5.63 18.02
N ARG A 88 -13.05 4.58 18.84
CA ARG A 88 -14.19 4.02 19.57
C ARG A 88 -14.80 5.04 20.54
N GLY A 89 -13.97 5.78 21.28
CA GLY A 89 -14.43 6.82 22.20
C GLY A 89 -15.18 7.96 21.49
N VAL A 90 -14.70 8.39 20.32
CA VAL A 90 -15.42 9.40 19.50
C VAL A 90 -16.76 8.86 19.00
N VAL A 91 -16.81 7.61 18.52
CA VAL A 91 -18.05 6.99 18.05
C VAL A 91 -19.07 6.84 19.19
N GLU A 92 -18.65 6.37 20.36
CA GLU A 92 -19.51 6.25 21.55
C GLU A 92 -20.03 7.62 22.03
N GLY A 93 -19.26 8.69 21.85
CA GLY A 93 -19.68 10.06 22.19
C GLY A 93 -20.68 10.70 21.21
N VAL A 94 -20.77 10.21 19.97
CA VAL A 94 -21.71 10.73 18.94
C VAL A 94 -23.02 9.93 18.93
N VAL A 95 -22.99 8.67 19.38
CA VAL A 95 -24.17 7.80 19.42
C VAL A 95 -25.01 7.99 20.68
N ASN A 96 -24.50 8.70 21.70
CA ASN A 96 -25.24 9.06 22.92
C ASN A 96 -25.86 10.46 22.88
#